data_AF-A0A956GJ58-F1
#
_entry.id   AF-A0A956GJ58-F1
#
_cell.length_a   1.000
_cell.length_b   1.000
_cell.length_c   1.000
_cell.angle_alpha   90.00
_cell.angle_beta   90.00
_cell.angle_gamma   90.00
#
_symmetry.space_group_name_H-M   'P 1'
#
loop_
_entity.id
_entity.type
_entity.pdbx_description
1 polymer ?
#
loop_
_entity_poly.entity_id
_entity_poly.type
_entity_poly.pdbx_seq_one_letter_code
_entity_poly.pdbx_strand_id
1 'polypeptide(L)'
;MNHADVWSSYSPREAAQLLGLPESAVRTLARAGVIGDRAVPVRLGFRDLAALRTVKALVAAGLPLARVRREIIALCAARPGVVLAELALEVDRGHVRVRGEAAEAPTTQLPL
;
A
#
# COMPACT_ATOMS: atom_id res chain seq x y z
N MET A 1 -0.78 27.50 -12.98
CA MET A 1 -1.21 26.23 -13.60
C MET A 1 0.01 25.35 -13.67
N ASN A 2 0.11 24.31 -12.82
CA ASN A 2 1.31 23.48 -12.69
C ASN A 2 1.32 22.40 -13.78
N HIS A 3 2.46 22.25 -14.45
CA HIS A 3 2.77 21.29 -15.52
C HIS A 3 2.67 19.79 -15.13
N ALA A 4 2.11 19.44 -13.97
CA ALA A 4 1.98 18.08 -13.50
C ALA A 4 0.79 17.31 -14.15
N ASP A 5 -0.11 18.01 -14.84
CA ASP A 5 -1.33 17.44 -15.45
C ASP A 5 -1.06 16.58 -16.71
N VAL A 6 0.16 16.63 -17.28
CA VAL A 6 0.45 16.02 -18.60
C VAL A 6 1.09 14.63 -18.51
N TRP A 7 1.61 14.20 -17.34
CA TRP A 7 2.11 12.83 -17.18
C TRP A 7 0.98 11.89 -16.73
N SER A 8 0.20 11.44 -17.71
CA SER A 8 -0.81 10.36 -17.69
C SER A 8 -1.16 9.80 -16.31
N SER A 9 -2.22 10.33 -15.71
CA SER A 9 -2.89 9.68 -14.59
C SER A 9 -3.55 8.38 -15.04
N TYR A 10 -3.29 7.28 -14.33
CA TYR A 10 -3.82 5.96 -14.63
C TYR A 10 -5.18 5.77 -13.96
N SER A 11 -6.11 5.10 -14.65
CA SER A 11 -7.28 4.51 -14.01
C SER A 11 -6.87 3.29 -13.15
N PRO A 12 -7.72 2.88 -12.18
CA PRO A 12 -7.50 1.63 -11.45
C PRO A 12 -7.32 0.41 -12.35
N ARG A 13 -8.00 0.37 -13.50
CA ARG A 13 -7.90 -0.70 -14.50
C ARG A 13 -6.53 -0.73 -15.17
N GLU A 14 -6.04 0.41 -15.64
CA GLU A 14 -4.72 0.50 -16.29
C GLU A 14 -3.60 0.16 -15.31
N ALA A 15 -3.67 0.69 -14.08
CA ALA A 15 -2.69 0.37 -13.04
C ALA A 15 -2.68 -1.14 -12.70
N ALA A 16 -3.86 -1.76 -12.63
CA ALA A 16 -4.00 -3.20 -12.42
C ALA A 16 -3.34 -4.02 -13.54
N GLN A 17 -3.55 -3.61 -14.79
CA GLN A 17 -2.93 -4.25 -15.96
C GLN A 17 -1.41 -4.08 -15.97
N LEU A 18 -0.90 -2.86 -15.77
CA LEU A 18 0.54 -2.60 -15.73
C LEU A 18 1.26 -3.46 -14.67
N LEU A 19 0.63 -3.65 -13.53
CA LEU A 19 1.25 -4.33 -12.40
C LEU A 19 0.87 -5.81 -12.31
N GLY A 20 -0.05 -6.31 -13.12
CA GLY A 20 -0.52 -7.69 -13.04
C GLY A 20 -1.21 -7.99 -11.70
N LEU A 21 -1.98 -7.03 -11.19
CA LEU A 21 -2.80 -7.18 -9.99
C LEU A 21 -4.29 -7.25 -10.38
N PRO A 22 -5.16 -7.88 -9.59
CA PRO A 22 -6.60 -7.80 -9.81
C PRO A 22 -7.09 -6.34 -9.68
N GLU A 23 -7.88 -5.85 -10.64
CA GLU A 23 -8.46 -4.50 -10.58
C GLU A 23 -9.24 -4.27 -9.28
N SER A 24 -9.95 -5.31 -8.80
CA SER A 24 -10.68 -5.25 -7.53
C SER A 24 -9.77 -4.90 -6.35
N ALA A 25 -8.54 -5.42 -6.31
CA ALA A 25 -7.59 -5.10 -5.25
C ALA A 25 -7.12 -3.65 -5.33
N VAL A 26 -6.83 -3.15 -6.54
CA VAL A 26 -6.47 -1.74 -6.76
C VAL A 26 -7.61 -0.81 -6.32
N ARG A 27 -8.86 -1.12 -6.71
CA ARG A 27 -10.04 -0.34 -6.31
C ARG A 27 -10.27 -0.36 -4.80
N THR A 28 -10.04 -1.49 -4.12
CA THR A 28 -10.17 -1.54 -2.65
C THR A 28 -9.14 -0.66 -1.97
N LEU A 29 -7.88 -0.66 -2.42
CA LEU A 29 -6.84 0.23 -1.87
C LEU A 29 -7.17 1.71 -2.13
N ALA A 30 -7.66 2.03 -3.32
CA ALA A 30 -8.10 3.40 -3.64
C ALA A 30 -9.27 3.86 -2.77
N ARG A 31 -10.28 3.00 -2.58
CA ARG A 31 -11.44 3.28 -1.69
C ARG A 31 -11.03 3.47 -0.23
N ALA A 32 -10.01 2.75 0.22
CA ALA A 32 -9.43 2.92 1.56
C ALA A 32 -8.59 4.21 1.68
N GLY A 33 -8.32 4.91 0.58
CA GLY A 33 -7.45 6.08 0.53
C GLY A 33 -5.97 5.75 0.71
N VAL A 34 -5.56 4.51 0.47
CA VAL A 34 -4.15 4.10 0.48
C VAL A 34 -3.42 4.62 -0.77
N ILE A 35 -4.15 4.73 -1.88
CA ILE A 35 -3.69 5.26 -3.16
C ILE A 35 -4.75 6.17 -3.77
N GLY A 36 -4.33 7.06 -4.66
CA GLY A 36 -5.18 8.02 -5.34
C GLY A 36 -5.68 9.15 -4.43
N ASP A 37 -6.29 10.15 -5.05
CA ASP A 37 -6.74 11.40 -4.44
C ASP A 37 -8.18 11.37 -3.91
N ARG A 38 -8.83 10.19 -3.88
CA ARG A 38 -10.27 9.99 -3.59
C ARG A 38 -11.22 10.75 -4.54
N ALA A 39 -10.74 11.35 -5.62
CA ALA A 39 -11.58 11.99 -6.62
C ALA A 39 -12.42 10.96 -7.39
N VAL A 40 -13.48 11.42 -8.04
CA VAL A 40 -14.31 10.60 -8.93
C VAL A 40 -14.32 11.26 -10.32
N PRO A 41 -13.80 10.58 -11.36
CA PRO A 41 -13.20 9.25 -11.34
C PRO A 41 -11.81 9.24 -10.66
N VAL A 42 -11.49 8.15 -9.96
CA VAL A 42 -10.16 7.97 -9.33
C VAL A 42 -9.07 8.01 -10.39
N ARG A 43 -8.02 8.75 -10.08
CA ARG A 43 -6.81 8.89 -10.89
C ARG A 43 -5.59 8.54 -10.04
N LEU A 44 -4.68 7.77 -10.63
CA LEU A 44 -3.48 7.24 -9.96
C LEU A 44 -2.23 7.81 -10.62
N GLY A 45 -1.34 8.38 -9.82
CA GLY A 45 -0.06 8.90 -10.26
C GLY A 45 1.07 7.87 -10.11
N PHE A 46 2.30 8.30 -10.44
CA PHE A 46 3.49 7.46 -10.30
C PHE A 46 3.71 6.94 -8.87
N ARG A 47 3.41 7.79 -7.86
CA ARG A 47 3.48 7.42 -6.44
C ARG A 47 2.54 6.27 -6.10
N ASP A 48 1.33 6.25 -6.67
CA ASP A 48 0.37 5.17 -6.48
C ASP A 48 0.82 3.88 -7.16
N LEU A 49 1.45 3.98 -8.34
CA LEU A 49 2.04 2.83 -9.01
C LEU A 49 3.21 2.24 -8.22
N ALA A 50 4.06 3.07 -7.63
CA ALA A 50 5.13 2.62 -6.74
C ALA A 50 4.56 1.91 -5.51
N ALA A 51 3.50 2.45 -4.90
CA ALA A 51 2.79 1.82 -3.79
C ALA A 51 2.20 0.44 -4.19
N LEU A 52 1.56 0.35 -5.36
CA LEU A 52 1.04 -0.92 -5.89
C LEU A 52 2.16 -1.92 -6.25
N ARG A 53 3.33 -1.44 -6.68
CA ARG A 53 4.52 -2.28 -6.87
C ARG A 53 4.97 -2.89 -5.55
N THR A 54 4.93 -2.14 -4.44
CA THR A 54 5.20 -2.68 -3.09
C THR A 54 4.20 -3.78 -2.72
N VAL A 55 2.90 -3.57 -2.98
CA VAL A 55 1.87 -4.62 -2.79
C VAL A 55 2.22 -5.88 -3.58
N LYS A 56 2.59 -5.74 -4.86
CA LYS A 56 2.99 -6.87 -5.72
C LYS A 56 4.21 -7.60 -5.16
N ALA A 57 5.21 -6.87 -4.66
CA ALA A 57 6.42 -7.46 -4.09
C ALA A 57 6.11 -8.30 -2.84
N LEU A 58 5.22 -7.82 -1.96
CA LEU A 58 4.80 -8.57 -0.77
C LEU A 58 4.04 -9.86 -1.14
N VAL A 59 3.23 -9.81 -2.19
CA VAL A 59 2.57 -11.02 -2.72
C VAL A 59 3.59 -12.00 -3.30
N ALA A 60 4.56 -11.51 -4.07
CA ALA A 60 5.65 -12.32 -4.62
C ALA A 60 6.53 -12.94 -3.51
N ALA A 61 6.64 -12.29 -2.36
CA ALA A 61 7.31 -12.79 -1.16
C ALA A 61 6.49 -13.85 -0.38
N GLY A 62 5.33 -14.27 -0.90
CA GLY A 62 4.55 -15.40 -0.37
C GLY A 62 3.34 -15.03 0.48
N LEU A 63 3.03 -13.75 0.68
CA LEU A 63 1.81 -13.36 1.39
C LEU A 63 0.59 -13.42 0.46
N PRO A 64 -0.54 -14.02 0.90
CA PRO A 64 -1.79 -13.94 0.16
C PRO A 64 -2.22 -12.49 -0.05
N LEU A 65 -2.62 -12.11 -1.28
CA LEU A 65 -3.03 -10.74 -1.62
C LEU A 65 -4.11 -10.17 -0.68
N ALA A 66 -5.06 -11.00 -0.24
CA ALA A 66 -6.08 -10.58 0.71
C ALA A 66 -5.47 -10.13 2.06
N ARG A 67 -4.42 -10.82 2.52
CA ARG A 67 -3.69 -10.46 3.75
C ARG A 67 -2.87 -9.20 3.55
N VAL A 68 -2.08 -9.13 2.47
CA VAL A 68 -1.30 -7.93 2.12
C VAL A 68 -2.18 -6.69 2.13
N ARG A 69 -3.32 -6.75 1.44
CA ARG A 69 -4.28 -5.64 1.38
C ARG A 69 -4.82 -5.24 2.75
N ARG A 70 -5.24 -6.21 3.57
CA ARG A 70 -5.78 -5.95 4.91
C ARG A 70 -4.75 -5.27 5.80
N GLU A 71 -3.52 -5.78 5.81
CA GLU A 71 -2.46 -5.27 6.68
C GLU A 71 -1.96 -3.90 6.23
N ILE A 72 -1.85 -3.65 4.92
CA ILE A 72 -1.51 -2.32 4.39
C ILE A 72 -2.60 -1.29 4.73
N ILE A 73 -3.88 -1.63 4.57
CA ILE A 73 -4.97 -0.72 4.94
C ILE A 73 -4.91 -0.38 6.42
N ALA A 74 -4.71 -1.38 7.29
CA ALA A 74 -4.57 -1.17 8.72
C ALA A 74 -3.35 -0.30 9.06
N LEU A 75 -2.21 -0.55 8.42
CA LEU A 75 -0.97 0.21 8.60
C LEU A 75 -1.13 1.69 8.23
N CYS A 76 -1.69 1.96 7.06
CA CYS A 76 -1.97 3.33 6.61
C CYS A 76 -3.03 4.02 7.47
N ALA A 77 -4.06 3.30 7.93
CA ALA A 77 -5.08 3.85 8.82
C ALA A 77 -4.50 4.23 10.20
N ALA A 78 -3.56 3.45 10.72
CA ALA A 78 -2.87 3.74 11.98
C ALA A 78 -1.84 4.89 11.87
N ARG A 79 -1.44 5.27 10.64
CA ARG A 79 -0.41 6.28 10.39
C ARG A 79 -0.87 7.31 9.35
N PRO A 80 -1.76 8.24 9.74
CA PRO A 80 -2.24 9.29 8.84
C PRO A 80 -1.09 10.12 8.29
N GLY A 81 -1.11 10.41 6.98
CA GLY A 81 -0.07 11.20 6.31
C GLY A 81 1.12 10.39 5.79
N VAL A 82 1.22 9.10 6.12
CA VAL A 82 2.26 8.23 5.56
C VAL A 82 1.91 7.82 4.13
N VAL A 83 2.91 7.92 3.26
CA VAL A 83 2.83 7.47 1.87
C VAL A 83 3.35 6.05 1.77
N LEU A 84 2.51 5.11 1.32
CA LEU A 84 2.87 3.69 1.22
C LEU A 84 4.14 3.45 0.39
N ALA A 85 4.34 4.23 -0.69
CA ALA A 85 5.51 4.13 -1.55
C ALA A 85 6.83 4.51 -0.87
N GLU A 86 6.77 5.24 0.25
CA GLU A 86 7.95 5.68 1.03
C GLU A 86 8.28 4.69 2.15
N LEU A 87 7.38 3.75 2.44
CA LEU A 87 7.60 2.70 3.43
C LEU A 87 8.42 1.56 2.84
N ALA A 88 9.57 1.27 3.46
CA ALA A 88 10.32 0.06 3.18
C ALA A 88 9.59 -1.15 3.80
N LEU A 89 8.64 -1.74 3.07
CA LEU A 89 7.88 -2.89 3.57
C LEU A 89 8.56 -4.22 3.26
N GLU A 90 8.44 -5.16 4.20
CA GLU A 90 8.90 -6.53 4.05
C GLU A 90 7.93 -7.54 4.67
N VAL A 91 8.16 -8.80 4.33
CA VAL A 91 7.46 -9.93 4.92
C VAL A 91 8.30 -10.47 6.08
N ASP A 92 7.73 -10.47 7.27
CA ASP A 92 8.31 -11.08 8.47
C ASP A 92 7.25 -11.99 9.11
N ARG A 93 7.60 -13.26 9.33
CA ARG A 93 6.71 -14.26 9.97
C ARG A 93 5.28 -14.29 9.41
N GLY A 94 5.11 -14.06 8.11
CA GLY A 94 3.79 -14.07 7.45
C GLY A 94 2.98 -12.77 7.58
N HIS A 95 3.61 -11.67 8.01
CA HIS A 95 3.01 -10.35 8.17
C HIS A 95 3.80 -9.27 7.44
N VAL A 96 3.10 -8.21 7.04
CA VAL A 96 3.69 -6.99 6.46
C VAL A 96 4.27 -6.15 7.59
N ARG A 97 5.54 -5.77 7.45
CA ARG A 97 6.25 -4.93 8.42
C ARG A 97 7.05 -3.84 7.74
N VAL A 98 7.25 -2.71 8.43
CA VAL A 98 8.21 -1.69 8.00
C VAL A 98 9.61 -2.14 8.44
N ARG A 99 10.52 -2.27 7.48
CA ARG A 99 11.92 -2.61 7.72
C ARG A 99 12.55 -1.57 8.63
N GLY A 100 13.25 -2.04 9.67
CA GLY A 100 13.91 -1.17 10.65
C GLY A 100 13.00 -0.74 11.81
N GLU A 101 11.69 -1.01 11.76
CA GLU A 101 10.85 -0.92 12.96
C GLU A 101 10.99 -2.22 13.76
N ALA A 102 11.67 -2.13 14.91
CA ALA A 102 11.73 -3.21 15.88
C ALA A 102 10.30 -3.69 16.17
N ALA A 103 10.13 -5.00 16.35
CA ALA A 103 8.87 -5.51 16.87
C ALA A 103 8.73 -4.87 18.23
N GLU A 104 7.69 -4.07 18.42
CA GLU A 104 7.35 -3.62 19.75
C GLU A 104 7.22 -4.90 20.58
N ALA A 105 8.26 -5.17 21.37
CA ALA A 105 8.32 -6.35 22.20
C ALA A 105 7.11 -6.23 23.14
N PRO A 106 6.35 -7.31 23.39
CA PRO A 106 5.33 -7.24 24.41
C PRO A 106 6.05 -6.88 25.71
N THR A 107 5.84 -5.64 26.18
CA THR A 107 6.25 -5.16 27.49
C THR A 107 5.59 -6.09 28.50
N THR A 108 6.27 -7.19 28.81
CA THR A 108 5.89 -8.09 29.88
C THR A 108 6.41 -7.42 31.14
N GLN A 109 5.63 -6.47 31.63
CA GLN A 109 5.86 -5.87 32.93
C GLN A 109 5.40 -6.90 33.97
N LEU A 110 6.34 -7.72 34.46
CA LEU A 110 6.17 -8.43 35.72
C LEU A 110 6.52 -7.45 36.85
N PRO A 111 5.57 -7.07 37.73
CA PRO A 111 5.95 -6.55 39.03
C PRO A 111 6.40 -7.73 39.91
N LEU A 112 7.55 -7.54 40.57
CA LEU A 112 8.02 -8.35 41.70
C LEU A 112 7.11 -8.15 42.91
#